data_AF-A0A7G9Y5C4-F1
#
_entry.id   AF-A0A7G9Y5C4-F1
#
_cell.length_a   1.000
_cell.length_b   1.000
_cell.length_c   1.000
_cell.angle_alpha   90.00
_cell.angle_beta   90.00
_cell.angle_gamma   90.00
#
_symmetry.space_group_name_H-M   'P 1'
#
loop_
_entity.id
_entity.type
_entity.pdbx_description
1 polymer ?
#
loop_
_entity_poly.entity_id
_entity_poly.type
_entity_poly.pdbx_seq_one_letter_code
_entity_poly.pdbx_strand_id
1 'polypeptide(L)'
;METVTIPKDVWSPITSLVHRGLFENERSAIVNIVHDLSLSKMKEYEMAMQRFETKYGVVFEDFEQQLNSSDKEDFGRWDDYIEWKAYSGAYHYWKSIHAESSRCL
;
A
#
# COMPACT_ATOMS: atom_id res chain seq x y z
N MET A 1 9.71 10.39 -25.60
CA MET A 1 9.98 9.79 -24.28
C MET A 1 10.59 10.87 -23.42
N GLU A 2 9.96 11.14 -22.28
CA GLU A 2 10.55 12.00 -21.26
C GLU A 2 11.59 11.19 -20.50
N THR A 3 12.74 11.80 -20.15
CA THR A 3 13.85 11.11 -19.48
C THR A 3 14.22 11.83 -18.19
N VAL A 4 14.65 11.06 -17.19
CA VAL A 4 15.10 11.57 -15.90
C VAL A 4 16.54 11.15 -15.68
N THR A 5 17.37 12.06 -15.16
CA THR A 5 18.76 11.75 -14.78
C THR A 5 18.79 11.23 -13.35
N ILE A 6 19.40 10.06 -13.14
CA ILE A 6 19.49 9.40 -11.82
C ILE A 6 20.97 9.35 -11.38
N PRO A 7 21.29 9.73 -10.14
CA PRO A 7 22.64 9.59 -9.59
C PRO A 7 23.16 8.14 -9.65
N LYS A 8 24.45 7.98 -9.96
CA LYS A 8 25.05 6.66 -10.20
C LYS A 8 25.01 5.76 -8.98
N ASP A 9 25.18 6.31 -7.79
CA ASP A 9 25.10 5.61 -6.51
C ASP A 9 23.70 5.06 -6.24
N VAL A 10 22.64 5.77 -6.66
CA VAL A 10 21.25 5.29 -6.60
C VAL A 10 20.99 4.21 -7.65
N TRP A 11 21.58 4.33 -8.84
CA TRP A 11 21.40 3.36 -9.92
C TRP A 11 22.19 2.06 -9.72
N SER A 12 23.37 2.14 -9.10
CA SER A 12 24.32 1.02 -8.99
C SER A 12 23.73 -0.23 -8.32
N PRO A 13 22.89 -0.15 -7.27
CA PRO A 13 22.21 -1.32 -6.72
C PRO A 13 21.33 -2.03 -7.76
N ILE A 14 20.56 -1.28 -8.56
CA ILE A 14 19.69 -1.83 -9.60
C ILE A 14 20.50 -2.59 -10.65
N THR A 15 21.57 -1.96 -11.17
CA THR A 15 22.48 -2.62 -12.10
C THR A 15 23.13 -3.87 -11.48
N SER A 16 23.47 -3.85 -10.19
CA SER A 16 24.03 -5.02 -9.50
C SER A 16 23.05 -6.20 -9.49
N LEU A 17 21.75 -5.96 -9.32
CA LEU A 17 20.73 -7.01 -9.34
C LEU A 17 20.65 -7.68 -10.72
N VAL A 18 20.74 -6.91 -11.80
CA VAL A 18 20.78 -7.41 -13.18
C VAL A 18 22.04 -8.23 -13.43
N HIS A 19 23.22 -7.72 -13.05
CA HIS A 19 24.48 -8.45 -13.21
C HIS A 19 24.53 -9.77 -12.41
N ARG A 20 23.76 -9.87 -11.32
CA ARG A 20 23.60 -11.10 -10.53
C ARG A 20 22.58 -12.08 -11.13
N GLY A 21 21.93 -11.73 -12.23
CA GLY A 21 20.93 -12.54 -12.91
C GLY A 21 19.58 -12.59 -12.19
N LEU A 22 19.30 -11.66 -11.26
CA LEU A 22 18.01 -11.60 -10.56
C LEU A 22 16.91 -11.00 -11.43
N PHE A 23 17.30 -10.15 -12.39
CA PHE A 23 16.41 -9.50 -13.34
C PHE A 23 17.05 -9.48 -14.72
N GLU A 24 16.22 -9.51 -15.76
CA GLU A 24 16.67 -9.51 -17.16
C GLU A 24 17.36 -8.19 -17.55
N ASN A 25 16.84 -7.07 -17.06
CA ASN A 25 17.34 -5.73 -17.34
C ASN A 25 16.87 -4.76 -16.24
N GLU A 26 17.41 -3.54 -16.22
CA GLU A 26 17.13 -2.56 -15.18
C GLU A 26 15.66 -2.10 -15.17
N ARG A 27 15.00 -2.07 -16.34
CA ARG A 27 13.57 -1.79 -16.42
C ARG A 27 12.78 -2.86 -15.66
N SER A 28 13.05 -4.13 -15.94
CA SER A 28 12.41 -5.25 -15.25
C SER A 28 12.69 -5.21 -13.75
N ALA A 29 13.93 -4.92 -13.34
CA ALA A 29 14.27 -4.77 -11.92
C ALA A 29 13.42 -3.69 -11.23
N ILE A 30 13.32 -2.49 -11.81
CA ILE A 30 12.57 -1.38 -11.21
C ILE A 30 11.07 -1.70 -11.14
N VAL A 31 10.48 -2.18 -12.23
CA VAL A 31 9.06 -2.48 -12.27
C VAL A 31 8.70 -3.56 -11.24
N ASN A 32 9.49 -4.64 -11.15
CA ASN A 32 9.26 -5.70 -10.18
C ASN A 32 9.47 -5.22 -8.74
N ILE A 33 10.50 -4.41 -8.46
CA ILE A 33 10.71 -3.86 -7.11
C ILE A 33 9.53 -3.00 -6.67
N VAL A 34 9.03 -2.13 -7.54
CA VAL A 34 7.86 -1.28 -7.24
C VAL A 34 6.60 -2.13 -7.06
N HIS A 35 6.41 -3.13 -7.92
CA HIS A 35 5.31 -4.08 -7.83
C HIS A 35 5.32 -4.83 -6.49
N ASP A 36 6.45 -5.43 -6.11
CA ASP A 36 6.59 -6.19 -4.87
C ASP A 36 6.46 -5.31 -3.63
N LEU A 37 7.00 -4.08 -3.68
CA LEU A 37 6.80 -3.10 -2.62
C LEU A 37 5.32 -2.75 -2.45
N SER A 38 4.61 -2.52 -3.55
CA SER A 38 3.19 -2.18 -3.50
C SER A 38 2.34 -3.31 -2.92
N LEU A 39 2.62 -4.56 -3.31
CA LEU A 39 1.99 -5.75 -2.73
C LEU A 39 2.28 -5.89 -1.24
N SER A 40 3.54 -5.71 -0.83
CA SER A 40 3.92 -5.76 0.58
C SER A 40 3.19 -4.70 1.41
N LYS A 41 3.06 -3.48 0.88
CA LYS A 41 2.36 -2.38 1.56
C LYS A 41 0.86 -2.61 1.64
N MET A 42 0.24 -3.11 0.57
CA MET A 42 -1.17 -3.52 0.62
C MET A 42 -1.42 -4.54 1.71
N LYS A 43 -0.57 -5.58 1.81
CA LYS A 43 -0.69 -6.61 2.85
C LYS A 43 -0.51 -6.04 4.27
N GLU A 44 0.42 -5.10 4.46
CA GLU A 44 0.63 -4.42 5.73
C GLU A 44 -0.65 -3.70 6.20
N TYR A 45 -1.27 -2.91 5.32
CA TYR A 45 -2.49 -2.17 5.66
C TYR A 45 -3.72 -3.07 5.77
N GLU A 46 -3.82 -4.12 4.95
CA GLU A 46 -4.88 -5.13 5.07
C GLU A 46 -4.84 -5.81 6.44
N MET A 47 -3.66 -6.22 6.93
CA MET A 47 -3.50 -6.77 8.28
C MET A 47 -3.84 -5.76 9.37
N ALA A 48 -3.54 -4.47 9.17
CA ALA A 48 -3.91 -3.42 10.11
C ALA A 48 -5.43 -3.23 10.18
N MET A 49 -6.11 -3.22 9.02
CA MET A 49 -7.57 -3.15 8.93
C MET A 49 -8.26 -4.36 9.57
N GLN A 50 -7.76 -5.57 9.33
CA GLN A 50 -8.30 -6.81 9.91
C GLN A 50 -8.33 -6.82 11.45
N ARG A 51 -7.43 -6.08 12.11
CA ARG A 51 -7.46 -5.93 13.57
C ARG A 51 -8.72 -5.21 14.05
N PHE A 52 -9.16 -4.19 13.31
CA PHE A 52 -10.40 -3.49 13.62
C PHE A 52 -11.64 -4.30 13.25
N GLU A 53 -11.60 -5.00 12.11
CA GLU A 53 -12.66 -5.94 11.73
C GLU A 53 -12.87 -7.00 12.80
N THR A 54 -11.78 -7.52 13.37
CA THR A 54 -11.83 -8.48 14.48
C THR A 54 -12.33 -7.82 15.77
N LYS A 55 -11.90 -6.60 16.07
CA LYS A 55 -12.30 -5.85 17.28
C LYS A 55 -13.79 -5.53 17.30
N TYR A 56 -14.38 -5.16 16.16
CA TYR A 56 -15.78 -4.72 16.06
C TYR A 56 -16.72 -5.76 15.44
N GLY A 57 -16.19 -6.82 14.83
CA GLY A 57 -16.97 -7.88 14.20
C GLY A 57 -17.69 -7.45 12.92
N VAL A 58 -17.26 -6.35 12.30
CA VAL A 58 -17.88 -5.75 11.10
C VAL A 58 -16.80 -5.24 10.15
N VAL A 59 -17.16 -4.98 8.89
CA VAL A 59 -16.28 -4.32 7.91
C VAL A 59 -16.26 -2.80 8.14
N PHE A 60 -15.32 -2.11 7.50
CA PHE A 60 -15.11 -0.67 7.68
C PHE A 60 -16.35 0.16 7.37
N GLU A 61 -17.05 -0.15 6.28
CA GLU A 61 -18.22 0.58 5.82
C GLU A 61 -19.37 0.50 6.83
N ASP A 62 -19.60 -0.70 7.38
CA ASP A 62 -20.61 -0.93 8.41
C ASP A 62 -20.24 -0.21 9.71
N PHE A 63 -18.95 -0.21 10.08
CA PHE A 63 -18.46 0.52 11.24
C PHE A 63 -18.66 2.03 11.10
N GLU A 64 -18.35 2.60 9.95
CA GLU A 64 -18.58 4.02 9.65
C GLU A 64 -20.07 4.37 9.73
N GLN A 65 -20.95 3.53 9.19
CA GLN A 65 -22.39 3.74 9.29
C GLN A 65 -22.90 3.70 10.73
N GLN A 66 -22.42 2.75 11.54
CA GLN A 66 -22.77 2.65 12.96
C GLN A 66 -22.29 3.86 13.77
N LEU A 67 -21.09 4.36 13.47
CA LEU A 67 -20.52 5.53 14.15
C LEU A 67 -21.33 6.78 13.86
N ASN A 68 -21.69 7.00 12.59
CA ASN A 68 -22.49 8.16 12.15
C ASN A 68 -23.94 8.12 12.63
N SER A 69 -24.49 6.94 12.88
CA SER A 69 -25.88 6.76 13.35
C SER A 69 -26.00 6.78 14.88
N SER A 70 -24.89 6.93 15.61
CA SER A 70 -24.89 6.92 17.07
C SER A 70 -25.14 8.31 17.63
N ASP A 71 -26.18 8.44 18.46
CA ASP A 71 -26.47 9.70 19.19
C ASP A 71 -25.48 9.96 20.34
N LYS A 72 -24.64 8.99 20.69
CA LYS A 72 -23.69 9.07 21.80
C LYS A 72 -22.26 9.06 21.28
N GLU A 73 -21.53 10.13 21.58
CA GLU A 73 -20.11 10.24 21.23
C GLU A 73 -19.27 9.26 22.06
N ASP A 74 -18.55 8.39 21.37
CA ASP A 74 -17.56 7.48 21.93
C ASP A 74 -16.20 7.83 21.32
N PHE A 75 -15.40 8.60 22.05
CA PHE A 75 -14.09 9.08 21.61
C PHE A 75 -13.15 7.92 21.22
N GLY A 76 -13.24 6.78 21.92
CA GLY A 76 -12.42 5.61 21.58
C GLY A 76 -12.78 5.08 20.19
N ARG A 77 -14.08 4.96 19.90
CA ARG A 77 -14.53 4.55 18.56
C ARG A 77 -14.18 5.56 17.47
N TRP A 78 -14.18 6.85 17.78
CA TRP A 78 -13.75 7.89 16.84
C TRP A 78 -12.24 7.84 16.56
N ASP A 79 -11.41 7.60 17.57
CA ASP A 79 -9.97 7.40 17.38
C ASP A 79 -9.68 6.17 16.51
N ASP A 80 -10.33 5.04 16.83
CA ASP A 80 -10.24 3.81 16.05
C ASP A 80 -10.73 4.01 14.59
N TYR A 81 -11.79 4.80 14.39
CA TYR A 81 -12.28 5.16 13.05
C TYR A 81 -11.27 5.95 12.25
N ILE A 82 -10.66 6.98 12.84
CA ILE A 82 -9.67 7.83 12.16
C ILE A 82 -8.47 6.99 11.72
N GLU A 83 -7.99 6.11 12.60
CA GLU A 83 -6.87 5.21 12.30
C GLU A 83 -7.25 4.21 11.20
N TRP A 84 -8.40 3.55 11.30
CA TRP A 84 -8.86 2.59 10.30
C TRP A 84 -9.09 3.24 8.93
N LYS A 85 -9.69 4.44 8.90
CA LYS A 85 -9.88 5.23 7.67
C LYS A 85 -8.54 5.57 7.01
N ALA A 86 -7.52 5.90 7.79
CA ALA A 86 -6.18 6.15 7.27
C ALA A 86 -5.57 4.90 6.63
N TYR A 87 -5.71 3.73 7.26
CA TYR A 87 -5.24 2.46 6.69
C TYR A 87 -5.98 2.08 5.41
N SER A 88 -7.31 2.25 5.38
CA SER A 88 -8.12 2.02 4.17
C SER A 88 -7.65 2.92 3.01
N GLY A 89 -7.46 4.22 3.28
CA GLY A 89 -6.92 5.16 2.30
C GLY A 89 -5.53 4.77 1.79
N ALA A 90 -4.63 4.37 2.70
CA ALA A 90 -3.29 3.92 2.33
C ALA A 90 -3.32 2.63 1.50
N TYR A 91 -4.16 1.66 1.86
CA TYR A 91 -4.37 0.44 1.08
C TYR A 91 -4.83 0.76 -0.35
N HIS A 92 -5.81 1.64 -0.52
CA HIS A 92 -6.32 2.04 -1.83
C HIS A 92 -5.27 2.76 -2.68
N TYR A 93 -4.44 3.61 -2.05
CA TYR A 93 -3.30 4.24 -2.72
C TYR A 93 -2.29 3.19 -3.21
N TRP A 94 -1.84 2.27 -2.36
CA TRP A 94 -0.90 1.24 -2.78
C TRP A 94 -1.48 0.27 -3.81
N LYS A 95 -2.79 0.02 -3.77
CA LYS A 95 -3.51 -0.73 -4.79
C LYS A 95 -3.50 -0.03 -6.15
N SER A 96 -3.56 1.30 -6.22
CA SER A 96 -3.44 2.03 -7.49
C SER A 96 -2.01 1.95 -8.05
N ILE A 97 -1.00 2.10 -7.19
CA ILE A 97 0.42 1.93 -7.57
C ILE A 97 0.69 0.49 -8.06
N HIS A 98 0.14 -0.51 -7.38
CA HIS A 98 0.24 -1.90 -7.81
C HIS A 98 -0.38 -2.06 -9.21
N ALA A 99 -1.59 -1.57 -9.44
CA ALA A 99 -2.25 -1.64 -10.75
C ALA A 99 -1.50 -0.89 -11.86
N GLU A 100 -0.78 0.18 -11.53
CA GLU A 100 0.13 0.86 -12.47
C GLU A 100 1.35 0.01 -12.80
N SER A 101 2.06 -0.51 -11.79
CA SER A 101 3.24 -1.35 -11.99
C SER A 101 2.93 -2.64 -12.76
N SER A 102 1.78 -3.28 -12.49
CA SER A 102 1.36 -4.50 -13.19
C SER A 102 1.08 -4.28 -14.68
N ARG A 103 0.79 -3.05 -15.11
CA ARG A 103 0.65 -2.71 -16.54
C ARG A 103 2.00 -2.59 -17.27
N CYS A 104 3.08 -2.50 -16.50
CA CYS A 104 4.45 -2.35 -17.01
C CYS A 104 5.25 -3.66 -17.00
N LEU A 105 4.76 -4.69 -16.28
CA LEU A 105 5.25 -6.07 -16.34
C LEU A 105 4.88 -6.70 -17.69
#